data_AF-A0A933AKJ0-F1
#
_entry.id   AF-A0A933AKJ0-F1
#
_cell.length_a   1.000
_cell.length_b   1.000
_cell.length_c   1.000
_cell.angle_alpha   90.00
_cell.angle_beta   90.00
_cell.angle_gamma   90.00
#
_symmetry.space_group_name_H-M   'P 1'
#
loop_
_entity.id
_entity.type
_entity.pdbx_description
1 polymer ?
#
loop_
_entity_poly.entity_id
_entity_poly.type
_entity_poly.pdbx_seq_one_letter_code
_entity_poly.pdbx_strand_id
1 'polypeptide(L)'
;MNLFWPLAVIAISAVSAAVIVRQRQRLTALAQANETLRAEQAAQSSILASAQQQAVALALLDRVGTALSRETDLSVLFRTVVEAIAETFGYTLVSLYILEDDALVLQHQVGYDDVFARIPVSEGVMGRVLRSGQPVLLE
;
A
#
# COMPACT_ATOMS: atom_id res chain seq x y z
N MET A 1 50.54 62.46 13.66
CA MET A 1 49.91 61.92 12.44
C MET A 1 49.88 60.41 12.58
N ASN A 2 48.74 59.75 12.31
CA ASN A 2 48.46 58.30 12.37
C ASN A 2 47.63 57.82 13.58
N LEU A 3 46.34 58.15 13.54
CA LEU A 3 45.27 57.53 14.34
C LEU A 3 44.16 57.07 13.39
N PHE A 4 44.36 56.00 12.61
CA PHE A 4 43.37 55.52 11.64
C PHE A 4 43.25 53.98 11.54
N TRP A 5 44.03 53.22 12.31
CA TRP A 5 44.11 51.76 12.20
C TRP A 5 43.06 50.92 12.97
N PRO A 6 42.48 51.32 14.11
CA PRO A 6 41.60 50.41 14.87
C PRO A 6 40.20 50.24 14.23
N LEU A 7 39.70 51.23 13.48
CA LEU A 7 38.36 51.18 12.88
C LEU A 7 38.31 50.27 11.64
N ALA A 8 39.40 50.18 10.87
CA ALA A 8 39.45 49.34 9.67
C ALA A 8 39.43 47.84 9.99
N VAL A 9 40.09 47.41 11.07
CA VAL A 9 40.14 46.00 11.50
C VAL A 9 38.78 45.52 12.04
N ILE A 10 38.06 46.38 12.76
CA ILE A 10 36.70 46.10 13.25
C ILE A 10 35.71 46.04 12.07
N ALA A 11 35.86 46.89 11.07
CA ALA A 11 35.00 46.87 9.88
C ALA A 11 35.17 45.58 9.05
N ILE A 12 36.42 45.12 8.82
CA ILE A 12 36.69 43.89 8.04
C ILE A 12 36.19 42.63 8.78
N SER A 13 36.33 42.58 10.11
CA SER A 13 35.81 41.46 10.91
C SER A 13 34.27 41.45 10.98
N ALA A 14 33.64 42.63 11.07
CA ALA A 14 32.19 42.77 11.05
C ALA A 14 31.58 42.41 9.68
N VAL A 15 32.20 42.78 8.57
CA VAL A 15 31.78 42.38 7.21
C VAL A 15 31.88 40.86 7.05
N SER A 16 32.96 40.25 7.53
CA SER A 16 33.14 38.79 7.49
C SER A 16 32.08 38.05 8.32
N ALA A 17 31.76 38.54 9.51
CA ALA A 17 30.69 38.00 10.35
C ALA A 17 29.30 38.13 9.69
N ALA A 18 28.99 39.28 9.08
CA ALA A 18 27.72 39.51 8.39
C ALA A 18 27.55 38.60 7.15
N VAL A 19 28.63 38.34 6.41
CA VAL A 19 28.63 37.40 5.27
C VAL A 19 28.39 35.95 5.74
N ILE A 20 29.03 35.53 6.85
CA ILE A 20 28.83 34.19 7.42
C ILE A 20 27.39 33.99 7.91
N VAL A 21 26.80 35.01 8.56
CA VAL A 21 25.40 34.95 9.01
C VAL A 21 24.43 34.84 7.83
N ARG A 22 24.61 35.62 6.76
CA ARG A 22 23.79 35.50 5.53
C ARG A 22 23.90 34.13 4.87
N GLN A 23 25.11 33.57 4.81
CA GLN A 23 25.32 32.26 4.22
C GLN A 23 24.64 31.15 5.04
N ARG A 24 24.75 31.21 6.37
CA ARG A 24 24.06 30.27 7.26
C ARG A 24 22.53 30.37 7.15
N GLN A 25 21.99 31.58 7.11
CA GLN A 25 20.54 31.80 6.93
C GLN A 25 20.02 31.22 5.60
N ARG A 26 20.81 31.32 4.53
CA ARG A 26 20.47 30.69 3.25
C ARG A 26 20.51 29.18 3.31
N LEU A 27 21.55 28.61 3.93
CA LEU A 27 21.65 27.15 4.09
C LEU A 27 20.49 26.58 4.91
N THR A 28 20.09 27.27 5.99
CA THR A 28 18.92 26.85 6.79
C THR A 28 17.62 26.99 6.02
N ALA A 29 17.43 28.08 5.28
CA ALA A 29 16.24 28.27 4.46
C ALA A 29 16.13 27.21 3.34
N LEU A 30 17.25 26.87 2.70
CA LEU A 30 17.31 25.81 1.69
C LEU A 30 17.08 24.42 2.30
N ALA A 31 17.62 24.16 3.50
CA ALA A 31 17.38 22.90 4.21
C ALA A 31 15.89 22.73 4.54
N GLN A 32 15.28 23.77 5.12
CA GLN A 32 13.84 23.79 5.43
C GLN A 32 12.98 23.60 4.18
N ALA A 33 13.29 24.32 3.10
CA ALA A 33 12.56 24.18 1.84
C ALA A 33 12.68 22.77 1.23
N ASN A 34 13.85 22.13 1.32
CA ASN A 34 14.01 20.74 0.87
C ASN A 34 13.25 19.76 1.74
N GLU A 35 13.20 19.97 3.06
CA GLU A 35 12.44 19.14 3.98
C GLU A 35 10.93 19.21 3.69
N THR A 36 10.40 20.42 3.46
CA THR A 36 8.98 20.58 3.10
C THR A 36 8.67 19.93 1.75
N LEU A 37 9.52 20.13 0.75
CA LEU A 37 9.36 19.47 -0.56
C LEU A 37 9.37 17.95 -0.44
N ARG A 38 10.25 17.38 0.41
CA ARG A 38 10.28 15.93 0.65
C ARG A 38 9.02 15.44 1.36
N ALA A 39 8.52 16.19 2.33
CA ALA A 39 7.28 15.85 3.03
C ALA A 39 6.08 15.88 2.06
N GLU A 40 6.00 16.90 1.21
CA GLU A 40 4.98 17.00 0.15
C GLU A 40 5.09 15.85 -0.84
N GLN A 41 6.29 15.52 -1.32
CA GLN A 41 6.53 14.39 -2.22
C GLN A 41 6.14 13.06 -1.58
N ALA A 42 6.47 12.84 -0.31
CA ALA A 42 6.10 11.64 0.42
C ALA A 42 4.58 11.52 0.59
N ALA A 43 3.91 12.62 0.93
CA ALA A 43 2.45 12.69 1.02
C ALA A 43 1.77 12.45 -0.33
N GLN A 44 2.30 13.05 -1.41
CA GLN A 44 1.79 12.83 -2.76
C GLN A 44 1.96 11.36 -3.18
N SER A 45 3.13 10.78 -2.89
CA SER A 45 3.42 9.38 -3.21
C SER A 45 2.47 8.42 -2.48
N SER A 46 2.15 8.68 -1.21
CA SER A 46 1.21 7.84 -0.46
C SER A 46 -0.23 7.97 -0.96
N ILE A 47 -0.67 9.18 -1.33
CA ILE A 47 -1.98 9.42 -1.95
C ILE A 47 -2.08 8.67 -3.28
N LEU A 48 -1.05 8.79 -4.14
CA LEU A 48 -1.02 8.09 -5.42
C LEU A 48 -1.03 6.57 -5.24
N ALA A 49 -0.26 6.04 -4.30
CA ALA A 49 -0.25 4.61 -3.99
C ALA A 49 -1.63 4.12 -3.52
N SER A 50 -2.30 4.85 -2.64
CA SER A 50 -3.65 4.54 -2.17
C SER A 50 -4.68 4.61 -3.31
N ALA A 51 -4.62 5.65 -4.15
CA ALA A 51 -5.49 5.78 -5.31
C ALA A 51 -5.28 4.64 -6.33
N GLN A 52 -4.04 4.21 -6.53
CA GLN A 52 -3.72 3.07 -7.38
C GLN A 52 -4.26 1.76 -6.82
N GLN A 53 -4.12 1.52 -5.51
CA GLN A 53 -4.71 0.35 -4.85
C GLN A 53 -6.24 0.33 -4.98
N GLN A 54 -6.90 1.48 -4.81
CA GLN A 54 -8.33 1.61 -4.99
C GLN A 54 -8.77 1.34 -6.44
N ALA A 55 -8.03 1.87 -7.42
CA ALA A 55 -8.32 1.63 -8.84
C ALA A 55 -8.19 0.13 -9.19
N VAL A 56 -7.16 -0.54 -8.67
CA VAL A 56 -6.98 -1.98 -8.84
C VAL A 56 -8.15 -2.77 -8.23
N ALA A 57 -8.57 -2.43 -7.01
CA ALA A 57 -9.71 -3.08 -6.37
C ALA A 57 -11.03 -2.86 -7.13
N LEU A 58 -11.28 -1.64 -7.62
CA LEU A 58 -12.46 -1.32 -8.42
C LEU A 58 -12.48 -2.08 -9.76
N ALA A 59 -11.33 -2.17 -10.43
CA ALA A 59 -11.21 -2.94 -11.67
C ALA A 59 -11.52 -4.43 -11.47
N LEU A 60 -11.09 -5.00 -10.34
CA LEU A 60 -11.43 -6.38 -9.99
C LEU A 60 -12.94 -6.54 -9.74
N LEU A 61 -13.55 -5.64 -8.98
CA LEU A 61 -14.99 -5.67 -8.73
C LEU A 61 -15.79 -5.58 -10.02
N ASP A 62 -15.37 -4.72 -10.96
CA ASP A 62 -16.00 -4.61 -12.28
C ASP A 62 -15.86 -5.90 -13.11
N ARG A 63 -14.64 -6.47 -13.17
CA ARG A 63 -14.38 -7.74 -13.87
C ARG A 63 -15.22 -8.88 -13.30
N VAL A 64 -15.25 -9.02 -11.98
CA VAL A 64 -16.04 -10.05 -11.29
C VAL A 64 -17.54 -9.81 -11.45
N GLY A 65 -18.03 -8.58 -11.29
CA GLY A 65 -19.44 -8.22 -11.47
C GLY A 65 -19.93 -8.48 -12.89
N THR A 66 -19.10 -8.21 -13.89
CA THR A 66 -19.38 -8.51 -15.30
C THR A 66 -19.48 -10.01 -15.55
N ALA A 67 -18.57 -10.80 -14.97
CA ALA A 67 -18.62 -12.26 -15.07
C ALA A 67 -19.90 -12.83 -14.43
N LEU A 68 -20.23 -12.37 -13.22
CA LEU A 68 -21.45 -12.74 -12.48
C LEU A 68 -22.73 -12.50 -13.29
N SER A 69 -22.78 -11.39 -14.04
CA SER A 69 -23.99 -10.99 -14.79
C SER A 69 -24.23 -11.82 -16.05
N ARG A 70 -23.22 -12.57 -16.53
CA ARG A 70 -23.26 -13.27 -17.82
C ARG A 70 -23.25 -14.78 -17.69
N GLU A 71 -22.69 -15.30 -16.60
CA GLU A 71 -22.42 -16.72 -16.45
C GLU A 71 -23.55 -17.43 -15.69
N THR A 72 -24.10 -18.47 -16.31
CA THR A 72 -25.09 -19.36 -15.66
C THR A 72 -24.41 -20.59 -15.04
N ASP A 73 -23.19 -20.90 -15.44
CA ASP A 73 -22.39 -22.00 -14.88
C ASP A 73 -21.54 -21.52 -13.69
N LEU A 74 -21.95 -21.91 -12.48
CA LEU A 74 -21.26 -21.55 -11.25
C LEU A 74 -19.80 -22.03 -11.21
N SER A 75 -19.46 -23.15 -11.84
CA SER A 75 -18.09 -23.65 -11.87
C SER A 75 -17.18 -22.74 -12.71
N VAL A 76 -17.68 -22.22 -13.83
CA VAL A 76 -16.96 -21.24 -14.65
C VAL A 76 -16.78 -19.93 -13.89
N LEU A 77 -17.81 -19.49 -13.18
CA LEU A 77 -17.78 -18.29 -12.35
C LEU A 77 -16.72 -18.40 -11.24
N PHE A 78 -16.72 -19.48 -10.45
CA PHE A 78 -15.78 -19.65 -9.34
C PHE A 78 -14.33 -19.64 -9.81
N ARG A 79 -14.05 -20.31 -10.93
CA ARG A 79 -12.73 -20.26 -11.59
C ARG A 79 -12.36 -18.83 -11.94
N THR A 80 -13.25 -18.12 -12.64
CA THR A 80 -13.00 -16.72 -13.07
C THR A 80 -12.70 -15.81 -11.89
N VAL A 81 -13.42 -15.94 -10.77
CA VAL A 81 -13.20 -15.14 -9.56
C VAL A 81 -11.84 -15.44 -8.93
N VAL A 82 -11.52 -16.71 -8.73
CA VAL A 82 -10.27 -17.12 -8.07
C VAL A 82 -9.05 -16.73 -8.90
N GLU A 83 -9.08 -16.97 -10.22
CA GLU A 83 -8.01 -16.57 -11.14
C GLU A 83 -7.85 -15.04 -11.17
N ALA A 84 -8.95 -14.29 -11.25
CA ALA A 84 -8.89 -12.83 -11.26
C ALA A 84 -8.30 -12.26 -9.96
N ILE A 85 -8.62 -12.85 -8.80
CA ILE A 85 -8.02 -12.46 -7.51
C ILE A 85 -6.52 -12.75 -7.50
N ALA A 86 -6.10 -13.95 -7.91
CA ALA A 86 -4.70 -14.36 -7.95
C ALA A 86 -3.88 -13.43 -8.85
N GLU A 87 -4.36 -13.17 -10.07
CA GLU A 87 -3.71 -12.29 -11.04
C GLU A 87 -3.61 -10.84 -10.55
N THR A 88 -4.70 -10.31 -9.98
CA THR A 88 -4.81 -8.89 -9.63
C THR A 88 -3.91 -8.52 -8.45
N PHE A 89 -3.83 -9.40 -7.45
CA PHE A 89 -3.05 -9.15 -6.24
C PHE A 89 -1.69 -9.84 -6.23
N GLY A 90 -1.38 -10.64 -7.25
CA GLY A 90 -0.13 -11.41 -7.33
C GLY A 90 -0.03 -12.51 -6.27
N TYR A 91 -1.17 -13.03 -5.80
CA TYR A 91 -1.19 -14.11 -4.82
C TYR A 91 -0.85 -15.44 -5.47
N THR A 92 0.08 -16.17 -4.85
CA THR A 92 0.52 -17.49 -5.33
C THR A 92 -0.48 -18.59 -4.95
N LEU A 93 -1.21 -18.40 -3.85
CA LEU A 93 -2.13 -19.38 -3.28
C LEU A 93 -3.50 -18.74 -3.04
N VAL A 94 -4.52 -19.17 -3.79
CA VAL A 94 -5.90 -18.69 -3.63
C VAL A 94 -6.85 -19.87 -3.75
N SER A 95 -7.86 -19.95 -2.89
CA SER A 95 -8.86 -21.03 -2.94
C SER A 95 -10.23 -20.52 -2.53
N LEU A 96 -11.26 -20.98 -3.22
CA LEU A 96 -12.67 -20.67 -2.92
C LEU A 96 -13.41 -21.94 -2.54
N TYR A 97 -14.13 -21.86 -1.43
CA TYR A 97 -14.97 -22.93 -0.90
C TYR A 97 -16.41 -22.45 -0.76
N ILE A 98 -17.35 -23.35 -0.96
CA ILE A 98 -18.78 -23.12 -0.72
C ILE A 98 -19.22 -23.97 0.47
N LEU A 99 -20.12 -23.43 1.29
CA LEU A 99 -20.75 -24.17 2.37
C LEU A 99 -21.76 -25.17 1.79
N GLU A 100 -21.55 -26.45 2.04
CA GLU A 100 -22.50 -27.53 1.79
C GLU A 100 -22.72 -28.29 3.09
N ASP A 101 -23.95 -28.23 3.61
CA ASP A 101 -24.33 -28.79 4.92
C ASP A 101 -23.43 -28.27 6.06
N ASP A 102 -22.57 -29.14 6.60
CA ASP A 102 -21.65 -28.88 7.71
C ASP A 102 -20.18 -28.85 7.27
N ALA A 103 -19.92 -28.70 5.97
CA ALA A 103 -18.56 -28.62 5.43
C ALA A 103 -18.38 -27.52 4.38
N LEU A 104 -17.17 -26.96 4.35
CA LEU A 104 -16.67 -26.12 3.29
C LEU A 104 -16.11 -27.04 2.18
N VAL A 105 -16.61 -26.89 0.97
CA VAL A 105 -16.28 -27.73 -0.19
C VAL A 105 -15.55 -26.92 -1.23
N LEU A 106 -14.36 -27.38 -1.59
CA LEU A 106 -13.48 -26.69 -2.53
C LEU A 106 -14.14 -26.62 -3.91
N GLN A 107 -14.23 -25.42 -4.46
CA GLN A 107 -14.76 -25.18 -5.81
C GLN A 107 -13.63 -24.92 -6.82
N HIS A 108 -12.66 -24.09 -6.44
CA HIS A 108 -11.50 -23.80 -7.29
C HIS A 108 -10.30 -23.30 -6.48
N GLN A 109 -9.09 -23.52 -7.00
CA GLN A 109 -7.84 -23.11 -6.37
C GLN A 109 -6.76 -22.79 -7.39
N VAL A 110 -5.82 -21.93 -7.00
CA VAL A 110 -4.57 -21.64 -7.70
C VAL A 110 -3.39 -21.91 -6.76
N GLY A 111 -2.41 -22.67 -7.26
CA GLY A 111 -1.07 -22.82 -6.68
C GLY A 111 -0.89 -23.85 -5.57
N TYR A 112 -1.95 -24.50 -5.08
CA TYR A 112 -1.83 -25.58 -4.10
C TYR A 112 -1.50 -26.92 -4.78
N ASP A 113 -0.48 -27.60 -4.26
CA ASP A 113 -0.13 -28.98 -4.65
C ASP A 113 -1.04 -30.01 -3.97
N ASP A 114 -1.28 -29.85 -2.67
CA ASP A 114 -2.19 -30.65 -1.85
C ASP A 114 -3.39 -29.81 -1.41
N VAL A 115 -4.59 -30.30 -1.71
CA VAL A 115 -5.84 -29.57 -1.45
C VAL A 115 -6.78 -30.34 -0.52
N PHE A 116 -7.43 -29.62 0.39
CA PHE A 116 -8.50 -30.16 1.20
C PHE A 116 -9.81 -30.04 0.43
N ALA A 117 -10.33 -31.15 -0.11
CA ALA A 117 -11.60 -31.11 -0.85
C ALA A 117 -12.79 -30.71 0.03
N ARG A 118 -12.79 -31.11 1.30
CA ARG A 118 -13.82 -30.79 2.29
C ARG A 118 -13.19 -30.46 3.64
N ILE A 119 -13.70 -29.42 4.30
CA ILE A 119 -13.24 -28.98 5.63
C ILE A 119 -14.47 -28.82 6.53
N PRO A 120 -14.57 -29.50 7.69
CA PRO A 120 -15.68 -29.31 8.63
C PRO A 120 -15.81 -27.85 9.07
N VAL A 121 -17.03 -27.32 9.13
CA VAL A 121 -17.25 -25.92 9.56
C VAL A 121 -16.84 -25.65 10.99
N SER A 122 -16.69 -26.69 11.82
CA SER A 122 -16.20 -26.62 13.21
C SER A 122 -14.69 -26.35 13.29
N GLU A 123 -13.94 -26.59 12.22
CA GLU A 123 -12.48 -26.67 12.25
C GLU A 123 -11.77 -25.56 11.49
N GLY A 124 -10.50 -25.35 11.86
CA GLY A 124 -9.58 -24.47 11.15
C GLY A 124 -9.94 -22.99 11.16
N VAL A 125 -9.17 -22.23 10.38
CA VAL A 125 -9.34 -20.78 10.24
C VAL A 125 -10.59 -20.47 9.40
N MET A 126 -10.81 -21.23 8.32
CA MET A 126 -11.96 -21.03 7.43
C MET A 126 -13.30 -21.28 8.14
N GLY A 127 -13.41 -22.34 8.94
CA GLY A 127 -14.61 -22.58 9.76
C GLY A 127 -14.85 -21.48 10.80
N ARG A 128 -13.77 -20.91 11.39
CA ARG A 128 -13.89 -19.77 12.30
C ARG A 128 -14.43 -18.52 11.60
N VAL A 129 -13.91 -18.19 10.42
CA VAL A 129 -14.38 -17.06 9.59
C VAL A 129 -15.84 -17.24 9.21
N LEU A 130 -16.24 -18.46 8.82
CA LEU A 130 -17.63 -18.76 8.51
C LEU A 130 -18.55 -18.51 9.72
N ARG A 131 -18.16 -18.96 10.92
CA ARG A 131 -18.96 -18.80 12.15
C ARG A 131 -18.99 -17.36 12.66
N SER A 132 -17.90 -16.60 12.49
CA SER A 132 -17.83 -15.21 12.97
C SER A 132 -18.39 -14.20 11.96
N GLY A 133 -18.40 -14.55 10.67
CA GLY A 133 -18.64 -13.61 9.57
C GLY A 133 -17.59 -12.52 9.44
N GLN A 134 -16.43 -12.66 10.11
CA GLN A 134 -15.36 -11.67 10.13
C GLN A 134 -14.12 -12.20 9.41
N PRO A 135 -13.52 -11.41 8.50
CA PRO A 135 -12.26 -11.79 7.85
C PRO A 135 -11.13 -11.84 8.89
N VAL A 136 -10.11 -12.63 8.60
CA VAL A 136 -8.92 -12.79 9.44
C VAL A 136 -7.67 -12.70 8.59
N LEU A 137 -6.69 -11.97 9.08
CA LEU A 137 -5.32 -11.95 8.57
C LEU A 137 -4.45 -12.74 9.54
N LEU A 138 -3.60 -13.62 9.02
CA LEU A 138 -2.65 -14.39 9.80
C LEU A 138 -1.24 -13.84 9.53
N GLU A 139 -0.41 -13.80 10.57
CA GLU A 139 1.01 -13.39 10.51
C GLU A 139 1.94 -14.59 10.38
#